data_AF-D8TG60-F1
#
_entry.id   AF-D8TG60-F1
#
_cell.length_a   1.000
_cell.length_b   1.000
_cell.length_c   1.000
_cell.angle_alpha   90.00
_cell.angle_beta   90.00
_cell.angle_gamma   90.00
#
_symmetry.space_group_name_H-M   'P 1'
#
loop_
_entity.id
_entity.type
_entity.pdbx_description
1 polymer ?
#
loop_
_entity_poly.entity_id
_entity_poly.type
_entity_poly.pdbx_seq_one_letter_code
_entity_poly.pdbx_strand_id
1 'polypeptide(L)'
;MAHKLDRPAKDIAIEDTTGSFIVSRQTELLLGHRYVFTLVRKPDTAPKRTFAVGGITDPQKHYYVPPDVTQLVDKLKHGKYCVLCGARQSGKSTMAMAVKRELSLDPDICVVYLDKVSVDKSWSRNRFWAALCDHLHGKCADLFPARLTGEECTDWSFRSLFLVKNLPIKVTLIIDEADALLSASPDCLDDFFSTLKGIRDDDDYNFNGVLLVGVETVKDLLEAQYLRRPEDAAELNRVYVPSSAPSLYSPFSYSFLSEPVRFLVGDVENLLQQAQADLQGVQIEIERIATSVIELTGGHKGIVGSCLDYLVDRELWTSRQWIEATDSFHLSTYVFGQQTYSKILSAFKKGATGRDFDLLLSFLKEDKRHCNDQMVILELRNLIAQGVLIAQEAKPDGYDVRISSPMLRSIILRRCVITSGSVDPPAQALRVDPLWVVFQAIRTLDGEALCRPECIKRTGELSKIKAVLTQAYPLVDAKLVPKAKIAAEYLDKRDTQERLDILVRNNDNFSKFGCELVVNDDVEGYVSKAERYAKQHSAQVFVINVTMEDSPILVVPEHGCVVFLSVQLFPSGNKSRAKVTMVETSDVRTDFELEMKNWDGKISFDYLV
;
A
#
# COMPACT_ATOMS: atom_id res chain seq x y z
N MET A 1 -3.22 -41.47 -16.85
CA MET A 1 -3.07 -42.14 -15.54
C MET A 1 -2.29 -41.19 -14.64
N ALA A 2 -2.94 -40.60 -13.65
CA ALA A 2 -2.29 -39.68 -12.71
C ALA A 2 -2.06 -40.42 -11.38
N HIS A 3 -0.80 -40.56 -10.98
CA HIS A 3 -0.46 -41.05 -9.63
C HIS A 3 -0.73 -39.95 -8.61
N LYS A 4 -1.41 -40.32 -7.52
CA LYS A 4 -1.70 -39.46 -6.38
C LYS A 4 -0.39 -39.19 -5.62
N LEU A 5 -0.01 -37.92 -5.45
CA LEU A 5 1.16 -37.50 -4.67
C LEU A 5 0.71 -37.01 -3.28
N ASP A 6 1.28 -37.61 -2.23
CA ASP A 6 0.97 -37.34 -0.81
C ASP A 6 1.72 -36.12 -0.21
N ARG A 7 2.07 -35.11 -1.02
CA ARG A 7 2.67 -33.85 -0.51
C ARG A 7 2.17 -32.63 -1.27
N PRO A 8 1.92 -31.49 -0.60
CA PRO A 8 1.55 -30.26 -1.28
C PRO A 8 2.76 -29.73 -2.09
N ALA A 9 2.69 -29.87 -3.41
CA ALA A 9 3.64 -29.22 -4.31
C ALA A 9 3.44 -27.70 -4.23
N LYS A 10 4.51 -26.94 -3.95
CA LYS A 10 4.41 -25.49 -3.69
C LYS A 10 4.42 -24.64 -4.94
N ASP A 11 4.97 -25.09 -6.07
CA ASP A 11 4.95 -24.37 -7.33
C ASP A 11 4.87 -25.37 -8.51
N ILE A 12 3.96 -25.13 -9.46
CA ILE A 12 3.76 -25.93 -10.67
C ILE A 12 4.05 -25.02 -11.87
N ALA A 13 5.02 -25.41 -12.70
CA ALA A 13 5.22 -24.80 -14.02
C ALA A 13 4.42 -25.59 -15.06
N ILE A 14 3.68 -24.87 -15.88
CA ILE A 14 2.91 -25.40 -17.01
C ILE A 14 3.65 -25.01 -18.27
N GLU A 15 4.04 -26.00 -19.07
CA GLU A 15 4.60 -25.79 -20.40
C GLU A 15 3.52 -26.14 -21.43
N ASP A 16 3.17 -25.17 -22.29
CA ASP A 16 2.39 -25.45 -23.49
C ASP A 16 3.32 -25.94 -24.61
N THR A 17 2.75 -26.66 -25.58
CA THR A 17 3.37 -27.19 -26.79
C THR A 17 4.19 -26.19 -27.64
N THR A 18 4.13 -24.91 -27.31
CA THR A 18 4.93 -23.82 -27.90
C THR A 18 6.25 -23.53 -27.15
N GLY A 19 6.55 -24.22 -26.04
CA GLY A 19 7.77 -24.02 -25.23
C GLY A 19 7.70 -22.81 -24.29
N SER A 20 6.51 -22.26 -24.05
CA SER A 20 6.28 -21.11 -23.16
C SER A 20 6.09 -21.58 -21.71
N PHE A 21 6.88 -21.06 -20.77
CA PHE A 21 6.75 -21.38 -19.34
C PHE A 21 5.72 -20.48 -18.65
N ILE A 22 4.69 -21.09 -18.05
CA ILE A 22 3.70 -20.40 -17.21
C ILE A 22 3.89 -20.86 -15.76
N VAL A 23 4.31 -19.95 -14.88
CA VAL A 23 4.32 -20.20 -13.43
C VAL A 23 2.92 -19.94 -12.90
N SER A 24 2.21 -21.00 -12.49
CA SER A 24 0.81 -20.89 -12.06
C SER A 24 0.71 -20.51 -10.60
N ARG A 25 0.27 -19.27 -10.35
CA ARG A 25 -0.73 -19.03 -9.31
C ARG A 25 -1.96 -18.43 -10.00
N GLN A 26 -3.03 -19.22 -10.10
CA GLN A 26 -4.36 -18.86 -10.62
C GLN A 26 -4.51 -18.73 -12.15
N THR A 27 -3.84 -19.54 -12.95
CA THR A 27 -4.15 -19.62 -14.40
C THR A 27 -5.33 -20.55 -14.64
N GLU A 28 -6.41 -20.08 -15.28
CA GLU A 28 -7.46 -20.96 -15.80
C GLU A 28 -6.91 -21.77 -16.98
N LEU A 29 -6.92 -23.11 -16.84
CA LEU A 29 -6.49 -24.01 -17.90
C LEU A 29 -7.57 -24.06 -18.98
N LEU A 30 -7.20 -23.77 -20.23
CA LEU A 30 -8.07 -23.92 -21.39
C LEU A 30 -8.41 -25.39 -21.62
N LEU A 31 -9.71 -25.68 -21.75
CA LEU A 31 -10.24 -27.00 -22.09
C LEU A 31 -9.77 -27.41 -23.50
N GLY A 32 -9.30 -28.66 -23.63
CA GLY A 32 -8.87 -29.25 -24.91
C GLY A 32 -7.37 -29.18 -25.20
N HIS A 33 -6.59 -28.46 -24.40
CA HIS A 33 -5.12 -28.41 -24.51
C HIS A 33 -4.43 -29.49 -23.68
N ARG A 34 -3.29 -29.98 -24.18
CA ARG A 34 -2.48 -31.02 -23.53
C ARG A 34 -1.32 -30.35 -22.80
N TYR A 35 -1.38 -30.36 -21.48
CA TYR A 35 -0.37 -29.73 -20.62
C TYR A 35 0.69 -30.73 -20.15
N VAL A 36 1.94 -30.29 -20.10
CA VAL A 36 3.02 -31.01 -19.43
C VAL A 36 3.30 -30.31 -18.11
N PHE A 37 3.21 -31.05 -17.00
CA PHE A 37 3.53 -30.55 -15.67
C PHE A 37 4.98 -30.89 -15.35
N THR A 38 5.83 -29.88 -15.33
CA THR A 38 7.24 -30.05 -15.00
C THR A 38 7.44 -29.63 -13.56
N LEU A 39 7.92 -30.55 -12.72
CA LEU A 39 8.27 -30.25 -11.34
C LEU A 39 9.53 -29.39 -11.35
N VAL A 40 9.38 -28.07 -11.13
CA VAL A 40 10.54 -27.19 -10.94
C VAL A 40 11.10 -27.48 -9.56
N ARG A 41 12.14 -28.33 -9.49
CA ARG A 41 12.97 -28.39 -8.29
C ARG A 41 13.63 -27.02 -8.14
N LYS A 42 13.39 -26.33 -7.02
CA LYS A 42 14.28 -25.24 -6.61
C LYS A 42 15.71 -25.78 -6.66
N PRO A 43 16.66 -25.10 -7.33
CA PRO A 43 18.03 -25.56 -7.35
C PRO A 43 18.55 -25.70 -5.92
N ASP A 44 19.44 -26.66 -5.65
CA ASP A 44 20.05 -26.89 -4.34
C ASP A 44 20.87 -25.68 -3.81
N THR A 45 20.98 -24.63 -4.63
CA THR A 45 21.57 -23.31 -4.34
C THR A 45 20.56 -22.25 -3.89
N ALA A 46 19.26 -22.56 -3.80
CA ALA A 46 18.25 -21.59 -3.36
C ALA A 46 18.53 -21.12 -1.92
N PRO A 47 18.45 -19.81 -1.64
CA PRO A 47 18.79 -19.28 -0.33
C PRO A 47 17.90 -19.91 0.74
N LYS A 48 18.53 -20.30 1.87
CA LYS A 48 17.83 -20.91 3.02
C LYS A 48 16.78 -19.97 3.61
N ARG A 49 17.01 -18.66 3.48
CA ARG A 49 16.11 -17.59 3.89
C ARG A 49 15.46 -16.92 2.69
N THR A 50 14.23 -16.44 2.86
CA THR A 50 13.50 -15.70 1.82
C THR A 50 13.02 -14.35 2.32
N PHE A 51 12.59 -13.47 1.43
CA PHE A 51 11.84 -12.28 1.86
C PHE A 51 10.43 -12.66 2.30
N ALA A 52 9.90 -11.93 3.28
CA ALA A 52 8.55 -12.16 3.78
C ALA A 52 7.53 -11.44 2.90
N VAL A 53 6.69 -12.19 2.19
CA VAL A 53 5.68 -11.68 1.24
C VAL A 53 4.30 -11.49 1.92
N GLY A 54 4.24 -11.67 3.24
CA GLY A 54 3.03 -11.56 4.05
C GLY A 54 3.10 -12.42 5.32
N GLY A 55 2.18 -12.17 6.25
CA GLY A 55 2.14 -12.88 7.52
C GLY A 55 3.27 -12.49 8.49
N ILE A 56 3.48 -13.33 9.50
CA ILE A 56 4.52 -13.14 10.53
C ILE A 56 5.89 -13.49 9.95
N THR A 57 6.86 -12.60 10.17
CA THR A 57 8.26 -12.83 9.78
C THR A 57 8.99 -13.68 10.82
N ASP A 58 9.42 -14.88 10.41
CA ASP A 58 10.29 -15.77 11.17
C ASP A 58 11.78 -15.47 10.87
N PRO A 59 12.60 -14.98 11.82
CA PRO A 59 14.01 -14.64 11.60
C PRO A 59 14.89 -15.82 11.20
N GLN A 60 14.48 -17.06 11.47
CA GLN A 60 15.23 -18.24 11.04
C GLN A 60 14.99 -18.57 9.56
N LYS A 61 13.84 -18.15 9.02
CA LYS A 61 13.40 -18.48 7.65
C LYS A 61 13.40 -17.27 6.73
N HIS A 62 13.54 -16.06 7.26
CA HIS A 62 13.44 -14.84 6.49
C HIS A 62 14.58 -13.88 6.78
N TYR A 63 14.90 -13.06 5.79
CA TYR A 63 15.65 -11.82 6.02
C TYR A 63 14.82 -10.90 6.92
N TYR A 64 15.46 -10.36 7.95
CA TYR A 64 14.75 -9.80 9.08
C TYR A 64 15.45 -8.56 9.64
N VAL A 65 14.66 -7.50 9.82
CA VAL A 65 15.03 -6.33 10.62
C VAL A 65 14.18 -6.36 11.90
N PRO A 66 14.80 -6.41 13.09
CA PRO A 66 14.06 -6.44 14.34
C PRO A 66 13.25 -5.16 14.52
N PRO A 67 11.94 -5.23 14.81
CA PRO A 67 11.16 -4.06 15.16
C PRO A 67 11.55 -3.58 16.56
N ASP A 68 11.58 -2.27 16.77
CA ASP A 68 11.72 -1.72 18.11
C ASP A 68 10.43 -1.95 18.91
N VAL A 69 10.55 -2.78 19.95
CA VAL A 69 9.45 -3.15 20.85
C VAL A 69 9.67 -2.67 22.29
N THR A 70 10.76 -1.93 22.54
CA THR A 70 11.28 -1.65 23.88
C THR A 70 10.22 -1.01 24.78
N GLN A 71 9.60 0.08 24.32
CA GLN A 71 8.57 0.77 25.10
C GLN A 71 7.31 -0.06 25.32
N LEU A 72 6.93 -0.88 24.33
CA LEU A 72 5.73 -1.72 24.41
C LEU A 72 5.94 -2.87 25.40
N VAL A 73 7.12 -3.50 25.37
CA VAL A 73 7.54 -4.53 26.33
C VAL A 73 7.60 -3.96 27.74
N ASP A 74 8.21 -2.78 27.93
CA ASP A 74 8.29 -2.13 29.24
C ASP A 74 6.90 -1.85 29.84
N LYS A 75 5.98 -1.30 29.04
CA LYS A 75 4.59 -1.08 29.45
C LYS A 75 3.90 -2.39 29.87
N LEU A 76 4.05 -3.46 29.07
CA LEU A 76 3.46 -4.76 29.37
C LEU A 76 4.07 -5.42 30.62
N LYS A 77 5.37 -5.27 30.87
CA LYS A 77 6.02 -5.75 32.10
C LYS A 77 5.48 -5.07 33.36
N HIS A 78 5.11 -3.81 33.25
CA HIS A 78 4.49 -3.03 34.35
C HIS A 78 2.96 -3.16 34.40
N GLY A 79 2.44 -4.25 33.84
CA GLY A 79 1.03 -4.62 33.86
C GLY A 79 0.08 -3.67 33.11
N LYS A 80 0.60 -2.88 32.16
CA LYS A 80 -0.23 -2.01 31.33
C LYS A 80 -0.90 -2.79 30.22
N TYR A 81 -2.14 -2.42 29.92
CA TYR A 81 -2.87 -2.97 28.78
C TYR A 81 -2.61 -2.07 27.58
N CYS A 82 -2.12 -2.66 26.49
CA CYS A 82 -1.60 -1.95 25.33
C CYS A 82 -2.35 -2.34 24.06
N VAL A 83 -2.30 -1.47 23.06
CA VAL A 83 -2.85 -1.73 21.73
C VAL A 83 -1.79 -1.48 20.67
N LEU A 84 -1.63 -2.44 19.77
CA LEU A 84 -0.80 -2.34 18.58
C LEU A 84 -1.73 -2.29 17.36
N CYS A 85 -1.89 -1.09 16.79
CA CYS A 85 -2.72 -0.88 15.62
C CYS A 85 -1.88 -0.53 14.39
N GLY A 86 -2.41 -0.84 13.20
CA GLY A 86 -1.82 -0.38 11.96
C GLY A 86 -2.55 -0.99 10.76
N ALA A 87 -2.31 -0.42 9.58
CA ALA A 87 -2.88 -0.95 8.34
C ALA A 87 -2.52 -2.43 8.12
N ARG A 88 -3.31 -3.12 7.29
CA ARG A 88 -2.97 -4.48 6.83
C ARG A 88 -1.55 -4.52 6.25
N GLN A 89 -0.82 -5.59 6.57
CA GLN A 89 0.58 -5.80 6.13
C GLN A 89 1.59 -4.72 6.58
N SER A 90 1.27 -3.93 7.61
CA SER A 90 2.20 -2.98 8.26
C SER A 90 3.31 -3.64 9.09
N GLY A 91 3.21 -4.95 9.35
CA GLY A 91 4.14 -5.68 10.22
C GLY A 91 3.69 -5.82 11.68
N LYS A 92 2.46 -5.42 12.01
CA LYS A 92 1.80 -5.59 13.33
C LYS A 92 2.03 -6.97 13.96
N SER A 93 1.71 -8.06 13.26
CA SER A 93 1.86 -9.42 13.80
C SER A 93 3.33 -9.83 13.98
N THR A 94 4.24 -9.35 13.12
CA THR A 94 5.69 -9.55 13.30
C THR A 94 6.20 -8.82 14.56
N MET A 95 5.72 -7.60 14.80
CA MET A 95 6.05 -6.82 16.00
C MET A 95 5.46 -7.45 17.27
N ALA A 96 4.23 -7.95 17.22
CA ALA A 96 3.63 -8.70 18.33
C ALA A 96 4.43 -9.97 18.69
N MET A 97 4.96 -10.67 17.69
CA MET A 97 5.85 -11.81 17.91
C MET A 97 7.22 -11.42 18.47
N ALA A 98 7.74 -10.24 18.13
CA ALA A 98 8.94 -9.71 18.77
C ALA A 98 8.67 -9.36 20.24
N VAL A 99 7.55 -8.70 20.55
CA VAL A 99 7.09 -8.46 21.93
C VAL A 99 6.99 -9.78 22.70
N LYS A 100 6.39 -10.81 22.11
CA LYS A 100 6.30 -12.15 22.72
C LYS A 100 7.67 -12.69 23.10
N ARG A 101 8.64 -12.63 22.18
CA ARG A 101 10.00 -13.14 22.40
C ARG A 101 10.69 -12.40 23.53
N GLU A 102 10.67 -11.07 23.51
CA GLU A 102 11.31 -10.23 24.53
C GLU A 102 10.67 -10.41 25.92
N LEU A 103 9.34 -10.48 26.01
CA LEU A 103 8.66 -10.74 27.27
C LEU A 103 8.94 -12.15 27.81
N SER A 104 9.10 -13.15 26.93
CA SER A 104 9.41 -14.54 27.32
C SER A 104 10.85 -14.73 27.83
N LEU A 105 11.71 -13.72 27.72
CA LEU A 105 13.03 -13.72 28.38
C LEU A 105 12.92 -13.48 29.89
N ASP A 106 11.78 -12.96 30.34
CA ASP A 106 11.47 -12.77 31.75
C ASP A 106 10.94 -14.08 32.35
N PRO A 107 11.65 -14.73 33.29
CA PRO A 107 11.22 -16.01 33.84
C PRO A 107 9.94 -15.92 34.67
N ASP A 108 9.56 -14.71 35.09
CA ASP A 108 8.38 -14.47 35.92
C ASP A 108 7.10 -14.27 35.10
N ILE A 109 7.21 -14.17 33.77
CA ILE A 109 6.09 -13.88 32.87
C ILE A 109 5.94 -14.97 31.80
N CYS A 110 4.78 -15.61 31.75
CA CYS A 110 4.36 -16.44 30.63
C CYS A 110 3.55 -15.62 29.62
N VAL A 111 3.91 -15.70 28.33
CA VAL A 111 3.18 -15.00 27.26
C VAL A 111 2.34 -15.97 26.45
N VAL A 112 1.02 -15.78 26.47
CA VAL A 112 0.08 -16.59 25.69
C VAL A 112 -0.36 -15.81 24.46
N TYR A 113 -0.07 -16.36 23.28
CA TYR A 113 -0.40 -15.72 22.00
C TYR A 113 -1.64 -16.38 21.39
N LEU A 114 -2.74 -15.63 21.36
CA LEU A 114 -4.00 -16.01 20.76
C LEU A 114 -4.08 -15.42 19.35
N ASP A 115 -4.01 -16.27 18.33
CA ASP A 115 -4.29 -15.90 16.95
C ASP A 115 -5.65 -16.45 16.51
N LYS A 116 -6.31 -15.76 15.57
CA LYS A 116 -7.54 -16.22 14.92
C LYS A 116 -8.70 -16.48 15.89
N VAL A 117 -8.81 -15.65 16.93
CA VAL A 117 -9.99 -15.66 17.80
C VAL A 117 -11.19 -15.23 16.97
N SER A 118 -11.96 -16.22 16.50
CA SER A 118 -13.19 -15.98 15.74
C SER A 118 -14.34 -15.81 16.71
N VAL A 119 -15.18 -14.79 16.48
CA VAL A 119 -16.38 -14.53 17.27
C VAL A 119 -17.52 -14.21 16.32
N ASP A 120 -18.73 -14.59 16.68
CA ASP A 120 -19.95 -14.33 15.90
C ASP A 120 -20.99 -13.61 16.76
N LYS A 121 -21.77 -12.72 16.14
CA LYS A 121 -22.79 -11.89 16.80
C LYS A 121 -23.88 -12.72 17.48
N SER A 122 -24.15 -13.92 16.95
CA SER A 122 -25.15 -14.85 17.47
C SER A 122 -24.68 -15.63 18.71
N TRP A 123 -23.42 -15.47 19.12
CA TRP A 123 -22.90 -16.21 20.27
C TRP A 123 -23.55 -15.75 21.57
N SER A 124 -23.93 -16.73 22.39
CA SER A 124 -24.27 -16.50 23.79
C SER A 124 -23.00 -16.19 24.60
N ARG A 125 -23.17 -15.57 25.78
CA ARG A 125 -22.07 -15.32 26.72
C ARG A 125 -21.32 -16.62 27.05
N ASN A 126 -22.06 -17.70 27.28
CA ASN A 126 -21.47 -19.03 27.52
C ASN A 126 -20.57 -19.47 26.36
N ARG A 127 -21.04 -19.38 25.11
CA ARG A 127 -20.23 -19.75 23.95
C ARG A 127 -19.00 -18.85 23.79
N PHE A 128 -19.14 -17.55 24.06
CA PHE A 128 -18.05 -16.59 24.01
C PHE A 128 -16.93 -16.93 25.01
N TRP A 129 -17.28 -17.11 26.29
CA TRP A 129 -16.32 -17.46 27.33
C TRP A 129 -15.73 -18.85 27.13
N ALA A 130 -16.54 -19.83 26.72
CA ALA A 130 -16.06 -21.18 26.40
C ALA A 130 -15.02 -21.13 25.28
N ALA A 131 -15.27 -20.35 24.22
CA ALA A 131 -14.31 -20.20 23.13
C ALA A 131 -12.99 -19.58 23.60
N LEU A 132 -13.02 -18.53 24.44
CA LEU A 132 -11.79 -17.93 24.97
C LEU A 132 -10.99 -18.91 25.84
N CYS A 133 -11.66 -19.65 26.73
CA CYS A 133 -11.01 -20.67 27.55
C CYS A 133 -10.43 -21.81 26.70
N ASP A 134 -11.15 -22.25 25.66
CA ASP A 134 -10.67 -23.26 24.72
C ASP A 134 -9.43 -22.78 23.94
N HIS A 135 -9.37 -21.50 23.57
CA HIS A 135 -8.18 -20.93 22.94
C HIS A 135 -6.99 -20.88 23.90
N LEU A 136 -7.20 -20.51 25.17
CA LEU A 136 -6.13 -20.54 26.18
C LEU A 136 -5.59 -21.97 26.37
N HIS A 137 -6.48 -22.94 26.58
CA HIS A 137 -6.11 -24.36 26.69
C HIS A 137 -5.36 -24.84 25.45
N GLY A 138 -5.88 -24.57 24.25
CA GLY A 138 -5.25 -24.98 23.00
C GLY A 138 -3.87 -24.37 22.76
N LYS A 139 -3.56 -23.20 23.35
CA LYS A 139 -2.25 -22.55 23.24
C LYS A 139 -1.28 -22.90 24.36
N CYS A 140 -1.78 -23.20 25.56
CA CYS A 140 -0.95 -23.51 26.72
C CYS A 140 -1.70 -24.44 27.68
N ALA A 141 -1.85 -25.71 27.28
CA ALA A 141 -2.58 -26.72 28.04
C ALA A 141 -1.98 -27.00 29.43
N ASP A 142 -0.66 -26.78 29.60
CA ASP A 142 0.04 -26.98 30.87
C ASP A 142 -0.39 -25.97 31.94
N LEU A 143 -0.77 -24.75 31.53
CA LEU A 143 -1.23 -23.70 32.45
C LEU A 143 -2.76 -23.60 32.51
N PHE A 144 -3.44 -23.93 31.42
CA PHE A 144 -4.89 -23.81 31.31
C PHE A 144 -5.51 -25.19 31.05
N PRO A 145 -6.16 -25.82 32.05
CA PRO A 145 -6.76 -27.12 31.89
C PRO A 145 -7.95 -27.08 30.92
N ALA A 146 -8.24 -28.22 30.30
CA ALA A 146 -9.42 -28.37 29.46
C ALA A 146 -10.69 -28.21 30.30
N ARG A 147 -11.68 -27.51 29.76
CA ARG A 147 -13.01 -27.43 30.38
C ARG A 147 -13.71 -28.79 30.38
N LEU A 148 -14.57 -29.03 31.36
CA LEU A 148 -15.43 -30.22 31.37
C LEU A 148 -16.55 -30.04 30.34
N THR A 149 -16.88 -31.13 29.65
CA THR A 149 -17.93 -31.09 28.61
C THR A 149 -19.30 -30.89 29.24
N GLY A 150 -20.01 -29.84 28.85
CA GLY A 150 -21.34 -29.52 29.35
C GLY A 150 -21.37 -28.53 30.52
N GLU A 151 -20.23 -28.08 31.03
CA GLU A 151 -20.19 -26.96 31.98
C GLU A 151 -20.57 -25.64 31.33
N GLU A 152 -21.35 -24.83 32.05
CA GLU A 152 -21.61 -23.46 31.67
C GLU A 152 -20.36 -22.62 31.90
N CYS A 153 -19.93 -21.90 30.87
CA CYS A 153 -18.77 -21.03 30.95
C CYS A 153 -19.22 -19.58 31.17
N THR A 154 -18.63 -18.90 32.14
CA THR A 154 -18.92 -17.49 32.45
C THR A 154 -17.62 -16.69 32.54
N ASP A 155 -17.74 -15.39 32.81
CA ASP A 155 -16.62 -14.54 33.17
C ASP A 155 -15.80 -15.13 34.32
N TRP A 156 -16.46 -15.72 35.33
CA TRP A 156 -15.80 -16.38 36.44
C TRP A 156 -14.98 -17.58 35.99
N SER A 157 -15.48 -18.39 35.05
CA SER A 157 -14.70 -19.51 34.49
C SER A 157 -13.37 -19.01 33.94
N PHE A 158 -13.39 -17.91 33.18
CA PHE A 158 -12.17 -17.28 32.66
C PHE A 158 -11.29 -16.70 33.77
N ARG A 159 -11.84 -15.90 34.69
CA ARG A 159 -11.10 -15.29 35.81
C ARG A 159 -10.41 -16.34 36.68
N SER A 160 -11.11 -17.44 36.95
CA SER A 160 -10.63 -18.50 37.83
C SER A 160 -9.36 -19.17 37.31
N LEU A 161 -9.14 -19.18 35.99
CA LEU A 161 -7.90 -19.67 35.38
C LEU A 161 -6.66 -18.87 35.78
N PHE A 162 -6.84 -17.62 36.19
CA PHE A 162 -5.75 -16.70 36.52
C PHE A 162 -5.57 -16.48 38.02
N LEU A 163 -6.38 -17.08 38.89
CA LEU A 163 -6.21 -16.95 40.34
C LEU A 163 -4.82 -17.45 40.75
N VAL A 164 -4.14 -16.75 41.67
CA VAL A 164 -2.79 -17.10 42.16
C VAL A 164 -2.70 -18.56 42.64
N LYS A 165 -3.77 -19.07 43.26
CA LYS A 165 -3.85 -20.46 43.72
C LYS A 165 -3.90 -21.51 42.59
N ASN A 166 -4.36 -21.11 41.40
CA ASN A 166 -4.54 -21.97 40.23
C ASN A 166 -3.42 -21.79 39.20
N LEU A 167 -2.80 -20.61 39.17
CA LEU A 167 -1.79 -20.23 38.20
C LEU A 167 -0.58 -19.65 38.94
N PRO A 168 0.57 -20.34 38.98
CA PRO A 168 1.72 -19.93 39.81
C PRO A 168 2.58 -18.84 39.16
N ILE A 169 2.34 -18.51 37.89
CA ILE A 169 3.16 -17.59 37.09
C ILE A 169 2.29 -16.48 36.50
N LYS A 170 2.83 -15.26 36.42
CA LYS A 170 2.13 -14.14 35.79
C LYS A 170 1.94 -14.40 34.31
N VAL A 171 0.75 -14.11 33.78
CA VAL A 171 0.43 -14.29 32.36
C VAL A 171 0.16 -12.96 31.66
N THR A 172 0.80 -12.74 30.51
CA THR A 172 0.44 -11.68 29.56
C THR A 172 -0.23 -12.30 28.33
N LEU A 173 -1.41 -11.79 27.96
CA LEU A 173 -2.12 -12.21 26.76
C LEU A 173 -1.80 -11.31 25.58
N ILE A 174 -1.50 -11.90 24.43
CA ILE A 174 -1.45 -11.21 23.14
C ILE A 174 -2.61 -11.74 22.31
N ILE A 175 -3.54 -10.86 21.89
CA ILE A 175 -4.68 -11.20 21.04
C ILE A 175 -4.44 -10.57 19.68
N ASP A 176 -4.04 -11.37 18.69
CA ASP A 176 -3.85 -10.93 17.30
C ASP A 176 -5.12 -11.09 16.48
N GLU A 177 -5.33 -10.14 15.57
CA GLU A 177 -6.60 -9.92 14.87
C GLU A 177 -7.75 -9.61 15.84
N ALA A 178 -7.45 -8.82 16.89
CA ALA A 178 -8.41 -8.43 17.93
C ALA A 178 -9.63 -7.66 17.37
N ASP A 179 -9.52 -7.06 16.18
CA ASP A 179 -10.66 -6.47 15.47
C ASP A 179 -11.79 -7.48 15.19
N ALA A 180 -11.51 -8.80 15.17
CA ALA A 180 -12.53 -9.84 15.08
C ALA A 180 -13.52 -9.82 16.25
N LEU A 181 -13.09 -9.35 17.44
CA LEU A 181 -13.94 -9.23 18.62
C LEU A 181 -15.12 -8.28 18.39
N LEU A 182 -15.00 -7.29 17.49
CA LEU A 182 -16.10 -6.38 17.14
C LEU A 182 -17.32 -7.10 16.54
N SER A 183 -17.17 -8.36 16.13
CA SER A 183 -18.28 -9.20 15.67
C SER A 183 -19.13 -9.75 16.82
N ALA A 184 -18.65 -9.69 18.06
CA ALA A 184 -19.39 -10.14 19.24
C ALA A 184 -20.59 -9.23 19.55
N SER A 185 -21.53 -9.73 20.36
CA SER A 185 -22.60 -8.87 20.89
C SER A 185 -22.05 -7.84 21.90
N PRO A 186 -22.64 -6.64 21.99
CA PRO A 186 -22.17 -5.61 22.92
C PRO A 186 -22.12 -6.10 24.37
N ASP A 187 -23.11 -6.88 24.81
CA ASP A 187 -23.14 -7.54 26.11
C ASP A 187 -21.90 -8.40 26.38
N CYS A 188 -21.43 -9.17 25.39
CA CYS A 188 -20.22 -10.00 25.56
C CYS A 188 -18.95 -9.15 25.65
N LEU A 189 -18.89 -8.05 24.90
CA LEU A 189 -17.74 -7.15 24.92
C LEU A 189 -17.65 -6.35 26.21
N ASP A 190 -18.78 -5.85 26.71
CA ASP A 190 -18.83 -5.17 28.01
C ASP A 190 -18.44 -6.11 29.14
N ASP A 191 -18.98 -7.34 29.13
CA ASP A 191 -18.62 -8.37 30.11
C ASP A 191 -17.13 -8.72 30.02
N PHE A 192 -16.59 -8.85 28.81
CA PHE A 192 -15.16 -9.09 28.57
C PHE A 192 -14.27 -7.97 29.12
N PHE A 193 -14.56 -6.71 28.79
CA PHE A 193 -13.74 -5.58 29.24
C PHE A 193 -13.88 -5.30 30.74
N SER A 194 -15.09 -5.44 31.29
CA SER A 194 -15.33 -5.37 32.73
C SER A 194 -14.53 -6.46 33.47
N THR A 195 -14.52 -7.68 32.94
CA THR A 195 -13.73 -8.79 33.48
C THR A 195 -12.23 -8.48 33.45
N LEU A 196 -11.70 -8.04 32.30
CA LEU A 196 -10.29 -7.66 32.18
C LEU A 196 -9.89 -6.53 33.13
N LYS A 197 -10.79 -5.55 33.35
CA LYS A 197 -10.59 -4.46 34.31
C LYS A 197 -10.57 -4.96 35.75
N GLY A 198 -11.53 -5.82 36.11
CA GLY A 198 -11.62 -6.41 37.45
C GLY A 198 -10.41 -7.28 37.81
N ILE A 199 -9.89 -8.05 36.85
CA ILE A 199 -8.67 -8.85 37.07
C ILE A 199 -7.43 -7.95 37.24
N ARG A 200 -7.33 -6.84 36.49
CA ARG A 200 -6.16 -5.94 36.52
C ARG A 200 -5.97 -5.26 37.87
N ASP A 201 -7.08 -4.90 38.49
CA ASP A 201 -7.09 -4.05 39.68
C ASP A 201 -7.09 -4.90 40.98
N ASP A 202 -6.88 -6.22 40.88
CA ASP A 202 -6.98 -7.20 41.96
C ASP A 202 -5.73 -8.12 42.01
N ASP A 203 -5.02 -8.10 43.14
CA ASP A 203 -3.77 -8.84 43.36
C ASP A 203 -3.98 -10.36 43.53
N ASP A 204 -5.23 -10.84 43.61
CA ASP A 204 -5.55 -12.28 43.70
C ASP A 204 -5.33 -13.02 42.37
N TYR A 205 -4.99 -12.31 41.29
CA TYR A 205 -4.80 -12.85 39.96
C TYR A 205 -3.36 -12.70 39.45
N ASN A 206 -2.80 -13.80 38.94
CA ASN A 206 -1.55 -13.82 38.19
C ASN A 206 -1.77 -13.44 36.71
N PHE A 207 -2.46 -12.31 36.49
CA PHE A 207 -2.71 -11.74 35.18
C PHE A 207 -1.96 -10.42 35.05
N ASN A 208 -0.93 -10.40 34.22
CA ASN A 208 -0.03 -9.27 34.11
C ASN A 208 -0.53 -8.22 33.11
N GLY A 209 -0.84 -8.60 31.87
CA GLY A 209 -1.14 -7.61 30.84
C GLY A 209 -1.86 -8.16 29.61
N VAL A 210 -2.39 -7.26 28.79
CA VAL A 210 -3.01 -7.58 27.51
C VAL A 210 -2.45 -6.70 26.41
N LEU A 211 -2.08 -7.31 25.29
CA LEU A 211 -1.79 -6.63 24.03
C LEU A 211 -2.86 -6.99 23.00
N LEU A 212 -3.68 -6.01 22.61
CA LEU A 212 -4.58 -6.17 21.47
C LEU A 212 -3.85 -5.77 20.19
N VAL A 213 -3.87 -6.63 19.18
CA VAL A 213 -3.21 -6.39 17.89
C VAL A 213 -4.26 -6.45 16.79
N GLY A 214 -4.41 -5.37 16.03
CA GLY A 214 -5.47 -5.28 15.03
C GLY A 214 -5.25 -4.20 13.99
N VAL A 215 -6.18 -4.09 13.05
CA VAL A 215 -6.22 -2.94 12.11
C VAL A 215 -6.85 -1.72 12.78
N GLU A 216 -7.01 -0.60 12.06
CA GLU A 216 -7.52 0.67 12.60
C GLU A 216 -8.87 0.57 13.34
N THR A 217 -9.71 -0.40 12.98
CA THR A 217 -10.98 -0.68 13.67
C THR A 217 -10.78 -1.20 15.09
N VAL A 218 -9.61 -1.73 15.47
CA VAL A 218 -9.34 -2.14 16.86
C VAL A 218 -9.50 -0.99 17.86
N LYS A 219 -9.34 0.27 17.42
CA LYS A 219 -9.61 1.45 18.27
C LYS A 219 -11.10 1.57 18.67
N ASP A 220 -12.03 0.92 17.96
CA ASP A 220 -13.45 0.86 18.33
C ASP A 220 -13.68 0.12 19.65
N LEU A 221 -12.80 -0.84 19.98
CA LEU A 221 -12.79 -1.53 21.26
C LEU A 221 -12.36 -0.59 22.41
N LEU A 222 -11.50 0.40 22.14
CA LEU A 222 -11.06 1.39 23.12
C LEU A 222 -12.15 2.40 23.47
N GLU A 223 -12.88 2.80 22.43
CA GLU A 223 -13.89 3.85 22.48
C GLU A 223 -15.27 3.35 22.93
N ALA A 224 -15.41 2.03 23.13
CA ALA A 224 -16.68 1.33 23.28
C ALA A 224 -17.70 1.70 22.19
N GLN A 225 -17.21 1.91 20.95
CA GLN A 225 -18.07 2.20 19.80
C GLN A 225 -19.00 1.04 19.47
N TYR A 226 -18.64 -0.18 19.84
CA TYR A 226 -19.46 -1.38 19.67
C TYR A 226 -20.82 -1.32 20.39
N LEU A 227 -21.01 -0.40 21.36
CA LEU A 227 -22.29 -0.20 22.05
C LEU A 227 -23.34 0.57 21.22
N ARG A 228 -22.95 1.23 20.12
CA ARG A 228 -23.84 2.10 19.35
C ARG A 228 -24.23 1.41 18.04
N ARG A 229 -25.52 1.06 17.91
CA ARG A 229 -26.05 0.14 16.88
C ARG A 229 -25.89 0.68 15.45
N PRO A 230 -25.71 -0.21 14.45
CA PRO A 230 -25.85 0.14 13.02
C PRO A 230 -27.28 0.54 12.62
N GLU A 231 -28.29 0.00 13.30
CA GLU A 231 -29.72 0.21 12.99
C GLU A 231 -30.18 1.64 13.33
N ASP A 232 -29.57 2.27 14.33
CA ASP A 232 -29.82 3.68 14.69
C ASP A 232 -29.04 4.68 13.79
N ALA A 233 -27.98 4.21 13.11
CA ALA A 233 -27.14 5.03 12.23
C ALA A 233 -27.73 5.17 10.81
N ALA A 234 -28.53 4.20 10.37
CA ALA A 234 -29.19 4.22 9.06
C ALA A 234 -30.40 5.17 9.01
N GLU A 235 -31.10 5.41 10.13
CA GLU A 235 -32.33 6.22 10.16
C GLU A 235 -32.12 7.72 10.41
N LEU A 236 -30.95 8.16 10.91
CA LEU A 236 -30.80 9.55 11.40
C LEU A 236 -29.73 10.42 10.71
N ASN A 237 -28.98 9.91 9.73
CA ASN A 237 -28.03 10.72 8.94
C ASN A 237 -27.12 11.59 9.86
N ARG A 238 -26.72 11.06 11.03
CA ARG A 238 -26.01 11.82 12.07
C ARG A 238 -24.55 11.41 12.19
N VAL A 239 -23.75 12.47 12.18
CA VAL A 239 -22.31 12.60 12.37
C VAL A 239 -21.87 11.99 13.70
N TYR A 240 -20.81 11.19 13.64
CA TYR A 240 -20.17 10.56 14.79
C TYR A 240 -18.94 11.39 15.23
N VAL A 241 -18.77 11.56 16.54
CA VAL A 241 -17.69 12.39 17.13
C VAL A 241 -16.93 11.50 18.11
N PRO A 242 -15.59 11.40 18.00
CA PRO A 242 -14.78 10.70 18.99
C PRO A 242 -14.86 11.38 20.37
N SER A 243 -14.83 10.58 21.43
CA SER A 243 -14.56 11.07 22.78
C SER A 243 -13.04 11.05 22.99
N SER A 244 -12.46 12.18 23.36
CA SER A 244 -11.05 12.29 23.79
C SER A 244 -10.76 11.57 25.11
N ALA A 245 -11.79 11.05 25.78
CA ALA A 245 -11.68 10.21 26.96
C ALA A 245 -11.94 8.73 26.59
N PRO A 246 -11.11 7.77 27.06
CA PRO A 246 -11.43 6.35 26.94
C PRO A 246 -12.80 6.09 27.58
N SER A 247 -13.53 5.13 27.00
CA SER A 247 -14.78 4.66 27.57
C SER A 247 -14.59 4.30 29.06
N LEU A 248 -15.54 4.66 29.92
CA LEU A 248 -15.58 4.24 31.34
C LEU A 248 -15.39 2.72 31.52
N TYR A 249 -15.69 1.95 30.47
CA TYR A 249 -15.71 0.50 30.43
C TYR A 249 -14.43 -0.12 29.86
N SER A 250 -13.62 0.60 29.06
CA SER A 250 -12.41 0.03 28.47
C SER A 250 -11.23 0.07 29.44
N PRO A 251 -10.53 -1.04 29.72
CA PRO A 251 -9.34 -1.05 30.57
C PRO A 251 -8.08 -0.52 29.86
N PHE A 252 -8.19 -0.10 28.60
CA PHE A 252 -7.06 0.36 27.78
C PHE A 252 -6.99 1.89 27.72
N SER A 253 -5.78 2.43 27.67
CA SER A 253 -5.53 3.87 27.50
C SER A 253 -4.93 4.16 26.13
N TYR A 254 -5.33 5.28 25.52
CA TYR A 254 -4.71 5.79 24.29
C TYR A 254 -3.21 6.09 24.46
N SER A 255 -2.76 6.40 25.68
CA SER A 255 -1.34 6.59 25.99
C SER A 255 -0.49 5.31 25.79
N PHE A 256 -1.13 4.16 25.61
CA PHE A 256 -0.51 2.86 25.37
C PHE A 256 -0.85 2.27 24.00
N LEU A 257 -1.28 3.13 23.07
CA LEU A 257 -1.37 2.82 21.64
C LEU A 257 0.04 2.84 21.02
N SER A 258 0.31 1.92 20.11
CA SER A 258 1.56 1.86 19.35
C SER A 258 1.27 1.45 17.92
N GLU A 259 2.10 1.93 17.00
CA GLU A 259 1.97 1.64 15.57
C GLU A 259 3.31 1.15 14.99
N PRO A 260 3.31 0.15 14.08
CA PRO A 260 4.54 -0.27 13.43
C PRO A 260 5.12 0.85 12.56
N VAL A 261 6.39 1.20 12.81
CA VAL A 261 7.14 2.15 11.97
C VAL A 261 7.37 1.55 10.58
N ARG A 262 7.29 2.37 9.53
CA ARG A 262 7.62 1.98 8.15
C ARG A 262 9.12 1.73 7.98
N PHE A 263 9.49 0.97 6.95
CA PHE A 263 10.91 0.81 6.62
C PHE A 263 11.51 2.10 6.07
N LEU A 264 12.72 2.39 6.51
CA LEU A 264 13.61 3.40 5.94
C LEU A 264 14.54 2.74 4.91
N VAL A 265 15.29 3.56 4.17
CA VAL A 265 16.27 3.07 3.19
C VAL A 265 17.27 2.12 3.85
N GLY A 266 17.80 2.47 5.02
CA GLY A 266 18.76 1.65 5.76
C GLY A 266 18.22 0.27 6.16
N ASP A 267 16.91 0.15 6.43
CA ASP A 267 16.30 -1.15 6.72
C ASP A 267 16.29 -2.04 5.47
N VAL A 268 15.99 -1.45 4.31
CA VAL A 268 16.00 -2.17 3.03
C VAL A 268 17.42 -2.54 2.59
N GLU A 269 18.39 -1.65 2.82
CA GLU A 269 19.81 -1.94 2.62
C GLU A 269 20.25 -3.13 3.49
N ASN A 270 19.88 -3.14 4.77
CA ASN A 270 20.19 -4.24 5.68
C ASN A 270 19.58 -5.58 5.18
N LEU A 271 18.31 -5.56 4.77
CA LEU A 271 17.62 -6.72 4.20
C LEU A 271 18.33 -7.27 2.94
N LEU A 272 18.77 -6.39 2.04
CA LEU A 272 19.51 -6.76 0.83
C LEU A 272 20.92 -7.28 1.14
N GLN A 273 21.61 -6.69 2.13
CA GLN A 273 22.92 -7.17 2.59
C GLN A 273 22.84 -8.60 3.13
N GLN A 274 21.79 -8.91 3.91
CA GLN A 274 21.56 -10.28 4.38
C GLN A 274 21.34 -11.25 3.20
N ALA A 275 20.60 -10.84 2.18
CA ALA A 275 20.37 -11.67 1.00
C ALA A 275 21.63 -11.88 0.17
N GLN A 276 22.43 -10.83 -0.05
CA GLN A 276 23.71 -10.93 -0.74
C GLN A 276 24.68 -11.86 0.01
N ALA A 277 24.70 -11.82 1.34
CA ALA A 277 25.55 -12.70 2.15
C ALA A 277 25.18 -14.19 2.00
N ASP A 278 23.88 -14.50 1.83
CA ASP A 278 23.39 -15.86 1.62
C ASP A 278 23.56 -16.34 0.16
N LEU A 279 23.65 -15.41 -0.80
CA LEU A 279 23.80 -15.69 -2.23
C LEU A 279 25.28 -15.68 -2.65
N GLN A 280 25.89 -16.86 -2.75
CA GLN A 280 27.30 -16.96 -3.15
C GLN A 280 27.55 -16.43 -4.56
N GLY A 281 28.52 -15.52 -4.71
CA GLY A 281 28.94 -14.96 -6.00
C GLY A 281 28.04 -13.87 -6.58
N VAL A 282 26.99 -13.46 -5.86
CA VAL A 282 26.10 -12.37 -6.29
C VAL A 282 26.58 -11.03 -5.73
N GLN A 283 26.55 -9.99 -6.55
CA GLN A 283 26.79 -8.60 -6.14
C GLN A 283 25.53 -7.80 -6.48
N ILE A 284 24.86 -7.30 -5.45
CA ILE A 284 23.65 -6.49 -5.55
C ILE A 284 24.06 -5.02 -5.47
N GLU A 285 23.49 -4.17 -6.33
CA GLU A 285 23.62 -2.71 -6.20
C GLU A 285 22.70 -2.17 -5.09
N ILE A 286 23.05 -2.50 -3.84
CA ILE A 286 22.19 -2.38 -2.65
C ILE A 286 21.61 -0.98 -2.47
N GLU A 287 22.45 0.05 -2.40
CA GLU A 287 22.02 1.43 -2.11
C GLU A 287 21.01 1.95 -3.14
N ARG A 288 21.30 1.71 -4.42
CA ARG A 288 20.48 2.15 -5.56
C ARG A 288 19.12 1.46 -5.56
N ILE A 289 19.10 0.15 -5.34
CA ILE A 289 17.86 -0.62 -5.33
C ILE A 289 17.05 -0.35 -4.06
N ALA A 290 17.67 -0.23 -2.90
CA ALA A 290 16.99 0.08 -1.64
C ALA A 290 16.25 1.42 -1.71
N THR A 291 16.91 2.46 -2.24
CA THR A 291 16.31 3.76 -2.49
C THR A 291 15.10 3.63 -3.42
N SER A 292 15.25 2.91 -4.54
CA SER A 292 14.16 2.66 -5.48
C SER A 292 12.95 1.97 -4.87
N VAL A 293 13.19 1.00 -3.98
CA VAL A 293 12.14 0.22 -3.31
C VAL A 293 11.38 1.13 -2.35
N ILE A 294 12.06 1.96 -1.57
CA ILE A 294 11.40 2.96 -0.71
C ILE A 294 10.59 3.95 -1.55
N GLU A 295 11.12 4.41 -2.67
CA GLU A 295 10.38 5.31 -3.58
C GLU A 295 9.11 4.69 -4.17
N LEU A 296 9.08 3.37 -4.39
CA LEU A 296 7.86 2.68 -4.89
C LEU A 296 6.86 2.42 -3.77
N THR A 297 7.36 2.01 -2.62
CA THR A 297 6.54 1.39 -1.57
C THR A 297 6.20 2.36 -0.44
N GLY A 298 6.90 3.50 -0.36
CA GLY A 298 6.86 4.40 0.79
C GLY A 298 7.25 3.71 2.10
N GLY A 299 8.03 2.62 2.07
CA GLY A 299 8.42 1.86 3.26
C GLY A 299 7.34 0.90 3.79
N HIS A 300 6.26 0.65 3.03
CA HIS A 300 5.22 -0.28 3.45
C HIS A 300 5.75 -1.72 3.49
N LYS A 301 5.94 -2.29 4.70
CA LYS A 301 6.68 -3.54 4.93
C LYS A 301 6.26 -4.71 4.05
N GLY A 302 4.96 -4.99 3.91
CA GLY A 302 4.50 -6.07 3.02
C GLY A 302 4.83 -5.85 1.53
N ILE A 303 4.76 -4.59 1.06
CA ILE A 303 5.02 -4.25 -0.35
C ILE A 303 6.53 -4.34 -0.59
N VAL A 304 7.34 -3.81 0.35
CA VAL A 304 8.80 -3.97 0.36
C VAL A 304 9.19 -5.44 0.28
N GLY A 305 8.65 -6.28 1.17
CA GLY A 305 8.95 -7.71 1.17
C GLY A 305 8.60 -8.40 -0.15
N SER A 306 7.48 -8.02 -0.77
CA SER A 306 7.07 -8.54 -2.08
C SER A 306 7.99 -8.05 -3.23
N CYS A 307 8.45 -6.80 -3.16
CA CYS A 307 9.41 -6.25 -4.12
C CYS A 307 10.77 -6.95 -4.04
N LEU A 308 11.28 -7.18 -2.83
CA LEU A 308 12.57 -7.84 -2.62
C LEU A 308 12.51 -9.34 -2.96
N ASP A 309 11.38 -10.00 -2.70
CA ASP A 309 11.14 -11.37 -3.13
C ASP A 309 11.18 -11.49 -4.67
N TYR A 310 10.51 -10.59 -5.38
CA TYR A 310 10.55 -10.52 -6.85
C TYR A 310 11.95 -10.26 -7.39
N LEU A 311 12.71 -9.37 -6.73
CA LEU A 311 14.09 -9.06 -7.09
C LEU A 311 14.96 -10.33 -7.08
N VAL A 312 14.85 -11.14 -6.03
CA VAL A 312 15.61 -12.40 -5.90
C VAL A 312 15.10 -13.46 -6.88
N ASP A 313 13.78 -13.63 -7.02
CA ASP A 313 13.17 -14.59 -7.95
C ASP A 313 13.59 -14.34 -9.41
N ARG A 314 13.81 -13.08 -9.77
CA ARG A 314 14.17 -12.65 -11.12
C ARG A 314 15.63 -12.27 -11.28
N GLU A 315 16.44 -12.50 -10.26
CA GLU A 315 17.87 -12.25 -10.26
C GLU A 315 18.25 -10.82 -10.72
N LEU A 316 17.50 -9.83 -10.22
CA LEU A 316 17.64 -8.42 -10.61
C LEU A 316 18.69 -7.73 -9.73
N TRP A 317 19.96 -8.06 -9.94
CA TRP A 317 21.05 -7.62 -9.06
C TRP A 317 21.56 -6.21 -9.33
N THR A 318 21.39 -5.71 -10.56
CA THR A 318 21.81 -4.36 -10.94
C THR A 318 20.63 -3.39 -10.94
N SER A 319 20.90 -2.10 -10.71
CA SER A 319 19.89 -1.04 -10.80
C SER A 319 19.22 -1.03 -12.17
N ARG A 320 19.95 -1.27 -13.27
CA ARG A 320 19.39 -1.33 -14.61
C ARG A 320 18.34 -2.42 -14.76
N GLN A 321 18.64 -3.66 -14.36
CA GLN A 321 17.69 -4.78 -14.42
C GLN A 321 16.47 -4.52 -13.55
N TRP A 322 16.69 -4.03 -12.33
CA TRP A 322 15.61 -3.65 -11.42
C TRP A 322 14.70 -2.59 -12.04
N ILE A 323 15.28 -1.55 -12.62
CA ILE A 323 14.57 -0.46 -13.27
C ILE A 323 13.74 -0.97 -14.46
N GLU A 324 14.34 -1.76 -15.35
CA GLU A 324 13.65 -2.37 -16.49
C GLU A 324 12.43 -3.19 -16.01
N ALA A 325 12.59 -3.95 -14.91
CA ALA A 325 11.49 -4.71 -14.33
C ALA A 325 10.41 -3.82 -13.69
N THR A 326 10.76 -2.71 -13.03
CA THR A 326 9.79 -1.76 -12.48
C THR A 326 8.97 -1.09 -13.60
N ASP A 327 9.64 -0.69 -14.69
CA ASP A 327 9.00 -0.08 -15.86
C ASP A 327 8.15 -1.09 -16.63
N SER A 328 8.56 -2.36 -16.63
CA SER A 328 7.85 -3.46 -17.27
C SER A 328 6.49 -3.78 -16.65
N PHE A 329 6.14 -3.19 -15.51
CA PHE A 329 4.94 -3.48 -14.71
C PHE A 329 4.83 -4.94 -14.23
N HIS A 330 5.71 -5.85 -14.63
CA HIS A 330 5.72 -7.22 -14.15
C HIS A 330 5.85 -7.26 -12.62
N LEU A 331 6.66 -6.37 -12.04
CA LEU A 331 6.74 -6.19 -10.59
C LEU A 331 5.38 -5.80 -9.99
N SER A 332 4.69 -4.82 -10.55
CA SER A 332 3.37 -4.37 -10.07
C SER A 332 2.31 -5.46 -10.16
N THR A 333 2.27 -6.21 -11.26
CA THR A 333 1.41 -7.39 -11.38
C THR A 333 1.77 -8.45 -10.35
N TYR A 334 3.06 -8.70 -10.12
CA TYR A 334 3.53 -9.70 -9.16
C TYR A 334 3.09 -9.35 -7.74
N VAL A 335 3.38 -8.13 -7.28
CA VAL A 335 3.04 -7.69 -5.92
C VAL A 335 1.53 -7.71 -5.71
N PHE A 336 0.76 -7.13 -6.62
CA PHE A 336 -0.68 -6.95 -6.43
C PHE A 336 -1.55 -8.11 -6.93
N GLY A 337 -0.93 -9.10 -7.58
CA GLY A 337 -1.55 -10.39 -7.90
C GLY A 337 -1.63 -11.32 -6.69
N GLN A 338 -0.94 -11.02 -5.59
CA GLN A 338 -0.99 -11.85 -4.39
C GLN A 338 -2.34 -11.69 -3.65
N GLN A 339 -2.79 -12.79 -3.03
CA GLN A 339 -4.07 -12.86 -2.34
C GLN A 339 -4.25 -11.79 -1.25
N THR A 340 -3.17 -11.36 -0.60
CA THR A 340 -3.27 -10.34 0.45
C THR A 340 -3.58 -8.95 -0.12
N TYR A 341 -3.11 -8.64 -1.32
CA TYR A 341 -3.35 -7.36 -2.01
C TYR A 341 -4.66 -7.33 -2.80
N SER A 342 -5.18 -8.50 -3.20
CA SER A 342 -6.51 -8.57 -3.83
C SER A 342 -7.61 -8.05 -2.90
N LYS A 343 -7.47 -8.23 -1.57
CA LYS A 343 -8.37 -7.64 -0.57
C LYS A 343 -8.29 -6.12 -0.52
N ILE A 344 -7.09 -5.54 -0.60
CA ILE A 344 -6.89 -4.08 -0.64
C ILE A 344 -7.58 -3.50 -1.88
N LEU A 345 -7.37 -4.14 -3.04
CA LEU A 345 -7.98 -3.73 -4.29
C LEU A 345 -9.50 -3.97 -4.31
N SER A 346 -10.00 -5.03 -3.66
CA SER A 346 -11.44 -5.29 -3.51
C SER A 346 -12.10 -4.26 -2.59
N ALA A 347 -11.47 -3.90 -1.47
CA ALA A 347 -11.95 -2.84 -0.59
C ALA A 347 -12.01 -1.51 -1.31
N PHE A 348 -10.97 -1.18 -2.09
CA PHE A 348 -10.97 -0.03 -2.97
C PHE A 348 -12.13 -0.09 -3.98
N LYS A 349 -12.35 -1.22 -4.66
CA LYS A 349 -13.48 -1.39 -5.61
C LYS A 349 -14.84 -1.16 -4.95
N LYS A 350 -15.03 -1.62 -3.72
CA LYS A 350 -16.29 -1.40 -2.96
C LYS A 350 -16.47 0.08 -2.60
N GLY A 351 -15.43 0.75 -2.11
CA GLY A 351 -15.45 2.20 -1.83
C GLY A 351 -15.54 3.06 -3.10
N ALA A 352 -15.07 2.54 -4.23
CA ALA A 352 -15.20 3.14 -5.55
C ALA A 352 -16.64 3.08 -6.13
N THR A 353 -17.65 2.84 -5.28
CA THR A 353 -19.07 2.96 -5.62
C THR A 353 -19.76 3.78 -4.51
N GLY A 354 -20.54 4.81 -4.88
CA GLY A 354 -21.22 5.68 -3.91
C GLY A 354 -20.43 6.91 -3.47
N ARG A 355 -20.64 7.40 -2.24
CA ARG A 355 -20.06 8.66 -1.72
C ARG A 355 -18.53 8.64 -1.57
N ASP A 356 -17.94 7.47 -1.30
CA ASP A 356 -16.49 7.31 -1.10
C ASP A 356 -15.68 7.41 -2.42
N PHE A 357 -16.36 7.34 -3.57
CA PHE A 357 -15.74 7.38 -4.89
C PHE A 357 -15.14 8.75 -5.22
N ASP A 358 -15.87 9.83 -5.01
CA ASP A 358 -15.37 11.20 -5.27
C ASP A 358 -14.19 11.54 -4.36
N LEU A 359 -14.23 10.98 -3.14
CA LEU A 359 -13.19 11.13 -2.16
C LEU A 359 -11.91 10.37 -2.56
N LEU A 360 -12.01 9.10 -2.95
CA LEU A 360 -10.90 8.35 -3.51
C LEU A 360 -10.32 9.01 -4.77
N LEU A 361 -11.18 9.58 -5.63
CA LEU A 361 -10.75 10.32 -6.81
C LEU A 361 -9.93 11.56 -6.45
N SER A 362 -10.29 12.24 -5.36
CA SER A 362 -9.52 13.39 -4.87
C SER A 362 -8.08 13.02 -4.46
N PHE A 363 -7.89 11.87 -3.79
CA PHE A 363 -6.55 11.35 -3.44
C PHE A 363 -5.75 10.81 -4.63
N LEU A 364 -6.39 10.58 -5.78
CA LEU A 364 -5.70 10.27 -7.02
C LEU A 364 -5.21 11.53 -7.72
N LYS A 365 -5.94 12.65 -7.59
CA LYS A 365 -5.59 13.95 -8.17
C LYS A 365 -4.48 14.65 -7.38
N GLU A 366 -4.55 14.61 -6.06
CA GLU A 366 -3.58 15.24 -5.15
C GLU A 366 -2.67 14.20 -4.50
N ASP A 367 -1.41 14.54 -4.25
CA ASP A 367 -0.49 13.60 -3.59
C ASP A 367 -0.81 13.41 -2.10
N LYS A 368 -1.35 14.46 -1.47
CA LYS A 368 -1.70 14.50 -0.06
C LYS A 368 -2.79 15.54 0.11
N ARG A 369 -3.75 15.24 0.98
CA ARG A 369 -4.86 16.12 1.32
C ARG A 369 -4.98 16.26 2.82
N HIS A 370 -5.21 17.49 3.26
CA HIS A 370 -5.51 17.77 4.65
C HIS A 370 -6.98 17.43 4.94
N CYS A 371 -7.20 16.63 5.99
CA CYS A 371 -8.50 16.12 6.42
C CYS A 371 -8.65 16.37 7.92
N ASN A 372 -9.84 16.80 8.35
CA ASN A 372 -10.13 16.92 9.78
C ASN A 372 -10.37 15.52 10.41
N ASP A 373 -10.33 15.47 11.74
CA ASP A 373 -10.50 14.24 12.52
C ASP A 373 -11.80 13.50 12.17
N GLN A 374 -12.88 14.25 12.01
CA GLN A 374 -14.19 13.70 11.66
C GLN A 374 -14.13 12.95 10.33
N MET A 375 -13.52 13.53 9.30
CA MET A 375 -13.40 12.90 7.98
C MET A 375 -12.54 11.63 8.05
N VAL A 376 -11.43 11.66 8.78
CA VAL A 376 -10.55 10.50 8.94
C VAL A 376 -11.26 9.35 9.64
N ILE A 377 -11.96 9.65 10.73
CA ILE A 377 -12.61 8.64 11.57
C ILE A 377 -13.88 8.10 10.92
N LEU A 378 -14.68 8.96 10.27
CA LEU A 378 -15.99 8.57 9.74
C LEU A 378 -15.95 8.00 8.33
N GLU A 379 -15.15 8.61 7.46
CA GLU A 379 -15.23 8.36 6.02
C GLU A 379 -14.03 7.52 5.55
N LEU A 380 -12.84 7.76 6.11
CA LEU A 380 -11.60 7.19 5.60
C LEU A 380 -11.10 5.98 6.37
N ARG A 381 -11.63 5.72 7.56
CA ARG A 381 -11.13 4.72 8.49
C ARG A 381 -11.05 3.32 7.90
N ASN A 382 -12.07 2.91 7.15
CA ASN A 382 -12.07 1.61 6.46
C ASN A 382 -10.94 1.52 5.42
N LEU A 383 -10.72 2.57 4.65
CA LEU A 383 -9.65 2.62 3.64
C LEU A 383 -8.25 2.64 4.29
N ILE A 384 -8.11 3.29 5.44
CA ILE A 384 -6.88 3.28 6.25
C ILE A 384 -6.63 1.87 6.82
N ALA A 385 -7.65 1.25 7.42
CA ALA A 385 -7.56 -0.11 7.98
C ALA A 385 -7.12 -1.13 6.93
N GLN A 386 -7.65 -1.02 5.71
CA GLN A 386 -7.30 -1.91 4.60
C GLN A 386 -5.93 -1.60 3.98
N GLY A 387 -5.27 -0.50 4.36
CA GLY A 387 -3.98 -0.09 3.83
C GLY A 387 -4.05 0.57 2.45
N VAL A 388 -5.22 1.07 2.05
CA VAL A 388 -5.38 1.91 0.85
C VAL A 388 -4.83 3.30 1.11
N LEU A 389 -5.22 3.90 2.23
CA LEU A 389 -4.80 5.23 2.66
C LEU A 389 -3.86 5.14 3.86
N ILE A 390 -3.10 6.21 4.07
CA ILE A 390 -2.38 6.49 5.30
C ILE A 390 -2.75 7.90 5.76
N ALA A 391 -2.99 8.04 7.06
CA ALA A 391 -3.19 9.32 7.72
C ALA A 391 -1.98 9.58 8.62
N GLN A 392 -1.48 10.82 8.59
CA GLN A 392 -0.42 11.29 9.49
C GLN A 392 -0.92 12.56 10.18
N GLU A 393 -0.77 12.66 11.49
CA GLU A 393 -1.16 13.87 12.21
C GLU A 393 -0.48 15.11 11.62
N ALA A 394 -1.28 16.14 11.38
CA ALA A 394 -0.87 17.41 10.83
C ALA A 394 -0.96 18.49 11.91
N LYS A 395 -0.07 19.50 11.85
CA LYS A 395 -0.12 20.68 12.73
C LYS A 395 -0.73 21.85 11.95
N PRO A 396 -1.62 22.68 12.55
CA PRO A 396 -1.99 22.72 13.98
C PRO A 396 -3.05 21.70 14.43
N ASP A 397 -3.88 21.16 13.54
CA ASP A 397 -4.93 20.19 13.83
C ASP A 397 -5.24 19.34 12.58
N GLY A 398 -5.83 18.15 12.76
CA GLY A 398 -6.22 17.25 11.67
C GLY A 398 -5.11 16.29 11.20
N TYR A 399 -5.31 15.76 10.01
CA TYR A 399 -4.48 14.72 9.42
C TYR A 399 -4.18 15.00 7.96
N ASP A 400 -2.96 14.71 7.58
CA ASP A 400 -2.53 14.64 6.22
C ASP A 400 -2.71 13.22 5.68
N VAL A 401 -3.66 13.06 4.76
CA VAL A 401 -4.06 11.76 4.22
C VAL A 401 -3.61 11.61 2.77
N ARG A 402 -3.10 10.42 2.44
CA ARG A 402 -2.65 10.08 1.08
C ARG A 402 -2.79 8.58 0.80
N ILE A 403 -2.63 8.20 -0.47
CA ILE A 403 -2.53 6.78 -0.84
C ILE A 403 -1.26 6.19 -0.22
N SER A 404 -1.39 4.98 0.35
CA SER A 404 -0.39 4.39 1.24
C SER A 404 0.99 4.15 0.61
N SER A 405 1.05 3.99 -0.73
CA SER A 405 2.29 3.91 -1.50
C SER A 405 2.12 4.43 -2.93
N PRO A 406 3.19 5.00 -3.54
CA PRO A 406 3.21 5.35 -4.96
C PRO A 406 2.82 4.20 -5.89
N MET A 407 3.33 3.00 -5.63
CA MET A 407 3.06 1.82 -6.44
C MET A 407 1.58 1.43 -6.41
N LEU A 408 0.91 1.52 -5.25
CA LEU A 408 -0.53 1.33 -5.15
C LEU A 408 -1.29 2.41 -5.94
N ARG A 409 -0.88 3.68 -5.82
CA ARG A 409 -1.48 4.79 -6.60
C ARG A 409 -1.37 4.53 -8.10
N SER A 410 -0.21 4.10 -8.59
CA SER A 410 -0.01 3.77 -10.00
C SER A 410 -0.93 2.65 -10.49
N ILE A 411 -1.17 1.64 -9.67
CA ILE A 411 -2.04 0.51 -10.01
C ILE A 411 -3.51 0.92 -10.01
N ILE A 412 -3.92 1.74 -9.05
CA ILE A 412 -5.27 2.31 -9.03
C ILE A 412 -5.51 3.15 -10.29
N LEU A 413 -4.60 4.08 -10.62
CA LEU A 413 -4.69 4.92 -11.83
C LEU A 413 -4.71 4.08 -13.11
N ARG A 414 -3.99 2.95 -13.14
CA ARG A 414 -4.05 2.03 -14.28
C ARG A 414 -5.42 1.37 -14.43
N ARG A 415 -6.12 1.08 -13.33
CA ARG A 415 -7.47 0.48 -13.35
C ARG A 415 -8.60 1.49 -13.54
N CYS A 416 -8.31 2.78 -13.47
CA CYS A 416 -9.29 3.81 -13.85
C CYS A 416 -9.56 3.76 -15.36
N VAL A 417 -10.81 3.81 -15.77
CA VAL A 417 -11.18 4.20 -17.12
C VAL A 417 -11.23 5.73 -17.15
N ILE A 418 -10.42 6.36 -17.97
CA ILE A 418 -10.42 7.82 -18.14
C ILE A 418 -10.88 8.09 -19.56
N THR A 419 -12.02 8.74 -19.71
CA THR A 419 -12.58 9.08 -21.03
C THR A 419 -12.76 10.58 -21.14
N SER A 420 -12.76 11.09 -22.37
CA SER A 420 -13.09 12.48 -22.69
C SER A 420 -13.81 12.49 -24.03
N GLY A 421 -14.90 13.26 -24.12
CA GLY A 421 -15.63 13.44 -25.37
C GLY A 421 -15.00 14.48 -26.28
N SER A 422 -14.02 15.25 -25.76
CA SER A 422 -13.41 16.41 -26.41
C SER A 422 -12.07 16.10 -27.09
N VAL A 423 -11.73 14.82 -27.30
CA VAL A 423 -10.51 14.39 -27.99
C VAL A 423 -10.77 14.32 -29.50
N ASP A 424 -10.01 15.10 -30.27
CA ASP A 424 -10.09 15.05 -31.73
C ASP A 424 -9.54 13.71 -32.26
N PRO A 425 -10.03 13.17 -33.38
CA PRO A 425 -9.49 11.95 -33.95
C PRO A 425 -8.06 12.17 -34.48
N PRO A 426 -7.16 11.18 -34.37
CA PRO A 426 -5.80 11.28 -34.89
C PRO A 426 -5.79 11.11 -36.41
N ALA A 427 -4.74 11.61 -37.07
CA ALA A 427 -4.57 11.44 -38.51
C ALA A 427 -4.39 9.96 -38.92
N GLN A 428 -3.79 9.14 -38.05
CA GLN A 428 -3.60 7.70 -38.25
C GLN A 428 -4.03 6.92 -37.00
N ALA A 429 -5.18 6.23 -37.05
CA ALA A 429 -5.74 5.54 -35.87
C ALA A 429 -4.96 4.31 -35.39
N LEU A 430 -4.06 3.75 -36.21
CA LEU A 430 -3.30 2.53 -35.91
C LEU A 430 -1.84 2.79 -35.50
N ARG A 431 -1.34 4.00 -35.72
CA ARG A 431 0.04 4.39 -35.38
C ARG A 431 0.01 5.56 -34.43
N VAL A 432 0.41 5.32 -33.19
CA VAL A 432 0.48 6.37 -32.17
C VAL A 432 1.53 7.39 -32.57
N ASP A 433 1.12 8.65 -32.67
CA ASP A 433 2.01 9.81 -32.73
C ASP A 433 2.16 10.41 -31.32
N PRO A 434 3.32 10.23 -30.65
CA PRO A 434 3.54 10.73 -29.30
C PRO A 434 3.38 12.24 -29.16
N LEU A 435 3.86 13.00 -30.14
CA LEU A 435 3.80 14.46 -30.11
C LEU A 435 2.34 14.93 -30.21
N TRP A 436 1.57 14.33 -31.11
CA TRP A 436 0.14 14.61 -31.23
C TRP A 436 -0.63 14.28 -29.94
N VAL A 437 -0.32 13.13 -29.30
CA VAL A 437 -0.94 12.74 -28.02
C VAL A 437 -0.64 13.76 -26.94
N VAL A 438 0.62 14.22 -26.83
CA VAL A 438 1.03 15.25 -25.87
C VAL A 438 0.31 16.57 -26.14
N PHE A 439 0.21 17.00 -27.41
CA PHE A 439 -0.54 18.20 -27.78
C PHE A 439 -2.01 18.14 -27.40
N GLN A 440 -2.67 17.00 -27.62
CA GLN A 440 -4.06 16.81 -27.20
C GLN A 440 -4.21 16.86 -25.68
N ALA A 441 -3.26 16.27 -24.94
CA ALA A 441 -3.25 16.39 -23.48
C ALA A 441 -3.07 17.85 -23.02
N ILE A 442 -2.14 18.60 -23.65
CA ILE A 442 -1.92 20.02 -23.36
C ILE A 442 -3.19 20.85 -23.62
N ARG A 443 -3.88 20.63 -24.74
CA ARG A 443 -5.14 21.34 -25.06
C ARG A 443 -6.20 21.17 -24.00
N THR A 444 -6.20 20.04 -23.31
CA THR A 444 -7.16 19.74 -22.24
C THR A 444 -6.72 20.19 -20.86
N LEU A 445 -5.55 20.84 -20.72
CA LEU A 445 -5.13 21.42 -19.45
C LEU A 445 -6.05 22.58 -19.05
N ASP A 446 -6.37 22.66 -17.77
CA ASP A 446 -7.16 23.79 -17.25
C ASP A 446 -6.23 25.00 -17.08
N GLY A 447 -6.17 25.82 -18.12
CA GLY A 447 -5.30 27.01 -18.15
C GLY A 447 -5.64 28.00 -17.03
N GLU A 448 -6.90 28.10 -16.60
CA GLU A 448 -7.28 29.00 -15.51
C GLU A 448 -6.83 28.45 -14.14
N ALA A 449 -6.95 27.14 -13.93
CA ALA A 449 -6.40 26.51 -12.74
C ALA A 449 -4.87 26.62 -12.70
N LEU A 450 -4.17 26.35 -13.80
CA LEU A 450 -2.70 26.42 -13.88
C LEU A 450 -2.16 27.84 -13.64
N CYS A 451 -2.96 28.88 -13.88
CA CYS A 451 -2.59 30.25 -13.56
C CYS A 451 -2.62 30.59 -12.06
N ARG A 452 -3.06 29.67 -11.17
CA ARG A 452 -3.13 29.93 -9.72
C ARG A 452 -1.79 29.66 -9.04
N PRO A 453 -1.35 30.50 -8.09
CA PRO A 453 -0.09 30.32 -7.36
C PRO A 453 0.03 28.96 -6.66
N GLU A 454 -1.10 28.34 -6.26
CA GLU A 454 -1.10 27.05 -5.57
C GLU A 454 -0.82 25.84 -6.50
N CYS A 455 -0.77 26.03 -7.82
CA CYS A 455 -0.74 24.94 -8.80
C CYS A 455 0.66 24.40 -9.16
N ILE A 456 1.72 24.90 -8.52
CA ILE A 456 3.14 24.53 -8.75
C ILE A 456 3.41 23.01 -8.55
N LYS A 457 2.47 22.22 -8.00
CA LYS A 457 2.66 20.79 -7.65
C LYS A 457 1.65 19.80 -8.25
N ARG A 458 0.88 20.14 -9.30
CA ARG A 458 -0.14 19.23 -9.87
C ARG A 458 0.42 18.21 -10.86
N THR A 459 0.92 17.07 -10.35
CA THR A 459 1.34 15.91 -11.17
C THR A 459 0.18 15.14 -11.81
N GLY A 460 -1.06 15.33 -11.35
CA GLY A 460 -2.24 14.60 -11.83
C GLY A 460 -2.72 14.98 -13.24
N GLU A 461 -2.27 16.13 -13.78
CA GLU A 461 -2.79 16.68 -15.05
C GLU A 461 -2.42 15.82 -16.26
N LEU A 462 -1.26 15.15 -16.22
CA LEU A 462 -0.84 14.28 -17.31
C LEU A 462 -1.65 12.97 -17.41
N SER A 463 -2.46 12.62 -16.41
CA SER A 463 -3.38 11.46 -16.50
C SER A 463 -4.36 11.57 -17.68
N LYS A 464 -4.55 12.78 -18.21
CA LYS A 464 -5.31 13.08 -19.43
C LYS A 464 -4.76 12.38 -20.68
N ILE A 465 -3.45 12.09 -20.72
CA ILE A 465 -2.82 11.28 -21.78
C ILE A 465 -3.52 9.93 -21.91
N LYS A 466 -3.98 9.35 -20.79
CA LYS A 466 -4.73 8.09 -20.80
C LYS A 466 -6.02 8.22 -21.62
N ALA A 467 -6.77 9.30 -21.42
CA ALA A 467 -8.04 9.50 -22.10
C ALA A 467 -7.84 9.73 -23.59
N VAL A 468 -6.81 10.51 -23.95
CA VAL A 468 -6.44 10.71 -25.35
C VAL A 468 -6.14 9.36 -26.00
N LEU A 469 -5.32 8.52 -25.37
CA LEU A 469 -4.99 7.20 -25.91
C LEU A 469 -6.22 6.28 -26.00
N THR A 470 -7.03 6.22 -24.95
CA THR A 470 -8.24 5.38 -24.93
C THR A 470 -9.26 5.80 -25.99
N GLN A 471 -9.43 7.10 -26.22
CA GLN A 471 -10.42 7.63 -27.16
C GLN A 471 -9.91 7.64 -28.61
N ALA A 472 -8.69 8.11 -28.83
CA ALA A 472 -8.11 8.28 -30.17
C ALA A 472 -7.51 6.98 -30.74
N TYR A 473 -7.05 6.09 -29.86
CA TYR A 473 -6.36 4.85 -30.23
C TYR A 473 -6.94 3.63 -29.49
N PRO A 474 -8.26 3.34 -29.62
CA PRO A 474 -8.93 2.29 -28.85
C PRO A 474 -8.41 0.87 -29.14
N LEU A 475 -7.76 0.67 -30.29
CA LEU A 475 -7.16 -0.62 -30.68
C LEU A 475 -5.73 -0.80 -30.17
N VAL A 476 -5.15 0.22 -29.53
CA VAL A 476 -3.78 0.20 -29.02
C VAL A 476 -3.82 -0.14 -27.53
N ASP A 477 -3.20 -1.25 -27.13
CA ASP A 477 -2.98 -1.62 -25.71
C ASP A 477 -1.91 -0.72 -25.05
N ALA A 478 -2.15 0.59 -25.04
CA ALA A 478 -1.26 1.55 -24.41
C ALA A 478 -1.36 1.44 -22.89
N LYS A 479 -0.22 1.17 -22.25
CA LYS A 479 -0.07 1.10 -20.80
C LYS A 479 0.53 2.41 -20.30
N LEU A 480 -0.26 3.12 -19.50
CA LEU A 480 0.18 4.31 -18.78
C LEU A 480 0.76 3.93 -17.42
N VAL A 481 1.99 4.36 -17.17
CA VAL A 481 2.67 4.18 -15.88
C VAL A 481 2.87 5.57 -15.27
N PRO A 482 1.88 6.08 -14.52
CA PRO A 482 2.06 7.30 -13.74
C PRO A 482 3.02 7.00 -12.58
N LYS A 483 4.08 7.78 -12.41
CA LYS A 483 5.01 7.61 -11.28
C LYS A 483 4.81 8.78 -10.32
N ALA A 484 4.46 8.48 -9.07
CA ALA A 484 4.35 9.53 -8.05
C ALA A 484 5.76 10.02 -7.66
N LYS A 485 5.97 11.34 -7.64
CA LYS A 485 7.17 11.97 -7.05
C LYS A 485 7.13 11.71 -5.53
N ILE A 486 8.18 11.14 -4.94
CA ILE A 486 8.40 11.26 -3.48
C ILE A 486 9.29 12.48 -3.22
N ALA A 487 9.02 13.11 -2.06
CA ALA A 487 9.62 14.31 -1.53
C ALA A 487 11.15 14.31 -1.45
N ALA A 488 11.67 15.55 -1.46
CA ALA A 488 13.06 16.00 -1.45
C ALA A 488 13.99 15.41 -0.37
N GLU A 489 13.46 14.64 0.57
CA GLU A 489 14.14 14.14 1.77
C GLU A 489 15.22 13.06 1.49
N TYR A 490 15.37 12.62 0.23
CA TYR A 490 16.42 11.69 -0.21
C TYR A 490 17.29 12.24 -1.35
N LEU A 491 17.26 13.57 -1.58
CA LEU A 491 17.97 14.21 -2.70
C LEU A 491 19.50 14.09 -2.59
N ASP A 492 20.05 14.08 -1.38
CA ASP A 492 21.51 14.15 -1.15
C ASP A 492 22.28 12.89 -1.57
N LYS A 493 21.58 11.82 -1.99
CA LYS A 493 22.18 10.53 -2.38
C LYS A 493 22.08 10.18 -3.87
N ARG A 494 21.65 11.11 -4.75
CA ARG A 494 21.23 10.72 -6.11
C ARG A 494 22.33 10.73 -7.18
N ASP A 495 22.57 9.52 -7.68
CA ASP A 495 22.75 9.22 -9.11
C ASP A 495 21.74 8.16 -9.60
N THR A 496 20.66 7.93 -8.84
CA THR A 496 19.60 6.98 -9.22
C THR A 496 18.21 7.55 -8.96
N GLN A 497 17.32 7.29 -9.92
CA GLN A 497 15.86 7.51 -9.89
C GLN A 497 15.35 8.86 -10.42
N GLU A 498 15.74 9.19 -11.64
CA GLU A 498 15.09 10.28 -12.39
C GLU A 498 13.83 9.81 -13.08
N ARG A 499 12.77 9.59 -12.29
CA ARG A 499 11.50 9.08 -12.79
C ARG A 499 10.70 10.18 -13.48
N LEU A 500 10.26 9.91 -14.71
CA LEU A 500 9.27 10.73 -15.43
C LEU A 500 7.92 10.74 -14.72
N ASP A 501 7.18 11.85 -14.80
CA ASP A 501 5.80 11.95 -14.28
C ASP A 501 4.92 10.86 -14.87
N ILE A 502 5.05 10.65 -16.19
CA ILE A 502 4.33 9.61 -16.92
C ILE A 502 5.25 8.91 -17.90
N LEU A 503 5.15 7.58 -17.95
CA LEU A 503 5.69 6.75 -19.04
C LEU A 503 4.53 6.06 -19.78
N VAL A 504 4.52 6.18 -21.11
CA VAL A 504 3.60 5.53 -22.04
C VAL A 504 4.36 4.46 -22.82
N ARG A 505 3.82 3.24 -22.85
CA ARG A 505 4.37 2.14 -23.66
C ARG A 505 3.28 1.18 -24.10
N ASN A 506 3.62 0.27 -25.02
CA ASN A 506 2.79 -0.87 -25.42
C ASN A 506 3.68 -2.13 -25.48
N ASN A 507 3.07 -3.30 -25.54
CA ASN A 507 3.71 -4.59 -25.83
C ASN A 507 4.15 -4.64 -27.31
N ASP A 508 5.00 -3.69 -27.75
CA ASP A 508 5.73 -3.66 -29.04
C ASP A 508 5.16 -2.83 -30.21
N ASN A 509 3.97 -2.22 -30.09
CA ASN A 509 3.35 -1.49 -31.24
C ASN A 509 3.82 -0.04 -31.46
N PHE A 510 4.54 0.58 -30.52
CA PHE A 510 5.15 1.91 -30.71
C PHE A 510 6.32 2.13 -29.74
N SER A 511 7.25 3.02 -30.13
CA SER A 511 8.37 3.44 -29.29
C SER A 511 7.85 4.10 -28.01
N LYS A 512 8.27 3.58 -26.86
CA LYS A 512 7.90 4.16 -25.57
C LYS A 512 8.28 5.64 -25.50
N PHE A 513 7.40 6.42 -24.90
CA PHE A 513 7.64 7.83 -24.65
C PHE A 513 7.19 8.21 -23.25
N GLY A 514 7.76 9.26 -22.68
CA GLY A 514 7.36 9.75 -21.38
C GLY A 514 7.28 11.27 -21.34
N CYS A 515 6.71 11.78 -20.27
CA CYS A 515 6.43 13.20 -20.10
C CYS A 515 6.83 13.66 -18.70
N GLU A 516 7.34 14.89 -18.62
CA GLU A 516 7.60 15.65 -17.40
C GLU A 516 6.82 16.97 -17.49
N LEU A 517 6.04 17.28 -16.46
CA LEU A 517 5.36 18.57 -16.36
C LEU A 517 6.11 19.45 -15.37
N VAL A 518 6.57 20.60 -15.87
CA VAL A 518 7.27 21.64 -15.12
C VAL A 518 6.36 22.87 -15.07
N VAL A 519 6.15 23.45 -13.89
CA VAL A 519 5.32 24.65 -13.73
C VAL A 519 6.08 25.64 -12.86
N ASN A 520 6.67 26.68 -13.46
CA ASN A 520 7.46 27.70 -12.78
C ASN A 520 8.51 27.13 -11.80
N ASP A 521 9.27 26.13 -12.24
CA ASP A 521 10.27 25.40 -11.44
C ASP A 521 11.60 25.30 -12.22
N ASP A 522 12.62 24.60 -11.70
CA ASP A 522 13.95 24.44 -12.30
C ASP A 522 13.93 23.68 -13.65
N VAL A 523 13.61 24.38 -14.73
CA VAL A 523 13.47 23.82 -16.08
C VAL A 523 14.74 23.08 -16.54
N GLU A 524 15.92 23.63 -16.28
CA GLU A 524 17.20 23.05 -16.69
C GLU A 524 17.47 21.72 -15.98
N GLY A 525 17.15 21.64 -14.69
CA GLY A 525 17.20 20.39 -13.92
C GLY A 525 16.29 19.31 -14.50
N TYR A 526 15.06 19.65 -14.90
CA TYR A 526 14.14 18.69 -15.53
C TYR A 526 14.55 18.26 -16.94
N VAL A 527 15.19 19.13 -17.72
CA VAL A 527 15.73 18.74 -19.04
C VAL A 527 16.92 17.80 -18.87
N SER A 528 17.87 18.13 -18.00
CA SER A 528 19.00 17.25 -17.66
C SER A 528 18.52 15.87 -17.18
N LYS A 529 17.44 15.87 -16.39
CA LYS A 529 16.76 14.67 -15.92
C LYS A 529 16.19 13.83 -17.06
N ALA A 530 15.48 14.48 -17.98
CA ALA A 530 14.88 13.85 -19.15
C ALA A 530 15.94 13.23 -20.08
N GLU A 531 17.09 13.87 -20.24
CA GLU A 531 18.21 13.37 -21.06
C GLU A 531 18.85 12.11 -20.48
N ARG A 532 19.13 12.13 -19.18
CA ARG A 532 19.61 10.95 -18.45
C ARG A 532 18.61 9.80 -18.57
N TYR A 533 17.31 10.07 -18.40
CA TYR A 533 16.26 9.06 -18.56
C TYR A 533 16.19 8.53 -20.01
N ALA A 534 16.19 9.41 -21.01
CA ALA A 534 16.14 9.04 -22.42
C ALA A 534 17.32 8.11 -22.79
N LYS A 535 18.52 8.42 -22.29
CA LYS A 535 19.73 7.62 -22.47
C LYS A 535 19.65 6.25 -21.78
N GLN A 536 19.16 6.21 -20.54
CA GLN A 536 19.05 4.97 -19.77
C GLN A 536 18.00 4.02 -20.32
N HIS A 537 16.89 4.58 -20.80
CA HIS A 537 15.71 3.80 -21.16
C HIS A 537 15.51 3.66 -22.66
N SER A 538 16.19 4.39 -23.54
CA SER A 538 15.82 4.44 -24.96
C SER A 538 14.34 4.81 -25.15
N ALA A 539 13.93 5.91 -24.53
CA ALA A 539 12.58 6.45 -24.59
C ALA A 539 12.61 7.87 -25.17
N GLN A 540 11.58 8.24 -25.94
CA GLN A 540 11.35 9.65 -26.26
C GLN A 540 10.81 10.36 -25.02
N VAL A 541 11.31 11.55 -24.68
CA VAL A 541 10.89 12.25 -23.46
C VAL A 541 10.46 13.67 -23.81
N PHE A 542 9.26 14.04 -23.38
CA PHE A 542 8.69 15.38 -23.54
C PHE A 542 8.79 16.14 -22.22
N VAL A 543 9.53 17.24 -22.20
CA VAL A 543 9.57 18.16 -21.05
C VAL A 543 8.62 19.31 -21.34
N ILE A 544 7.51 19.38 -20.61
CA ILE A 544 6.42 20.33 -20.81
C ILE A 544 6.55 21.41 -19.74
N ASN A 545 7.09 22.56 -20.11
CA ASN A 545 7.21 23.72 -19.23
C ASN A 545 5.99 24.64 -19.41
N VAL A 546 5.12 24.73 -18.40
CA VAL A 546 4.01 25.68 -18.37
C VAL A 546 4.45 26.95 -17.66
N THR A 547 4.33 28.08 -18.35
CA THR A 547 4.73 29.40 -17.82
C THR A 547 3.69 30.47 -18.16
N MET A 548 3.63 31.48 -17.29
CA MET A 548 2.82 32.69 -17.47
C MET A 548 3.67 33.91 -17.83
N GLU A 549 4.98 33.74 -17.94
CA GLU A 549 5.91 34.83 -18.23
C GLU A 549 5.83 35.24 -19.69
N ASP A 550 5.97 36.54 -19.97
CA ASP A 550 5.97 37.07 -21.34
C ASP A 550 7.19 36.57 -22.14
N SER A 551 8.29 36.25 -21.45
CA SER A 551 9.54 35.73 -22.02
C SER A 551 9.86 34.36 -21.43
N PRO A 552 9.32 33.27 -21.98
CA PRO A 552 9.50 31.94 -21.42
C PRO A 552 10.96 31.48 -21.51
N ILE A 553 11.44 30.78 -20.48
CA ILE A 553 12.72 30.08 -20.52
C ILE A 553 12.64 28.96 -21.57
N LEU A 554 13.55 29.02 -22.54
CA LEU A 554 13.72 27.99 -23.57
C LEU A 554 15.03 27.25 -23.31
N VAL A 555 14.94 25.92 -23.22
CA VAL A 555 16.10 25.05 -23.04
C VAL A 555 16.24 24.19 -24.28
N VAL A 556 17.45 24.14 -24.85
CA VAL A 556 17.77 23.27 -25.98
C VAL A 556 18.26 21.93 -25.42
N PRO A 557 17.56 20.81 -25.66
CA PRO A 557 18.03 19.52 -25.20
C PRO A 557 19.31 19.11 -25.96
N GLU A 558 20.24 18.47 -25.26
CA GLU A 558 21.46 17.86 -25.80
C GLU A 558 21.19 16.48 -26.41
N HIS A 559 20.17 15.77 -25.93
CA HIS A 559 19.85 14.41 -26.37
C HIS A 559 18.69 14.38 -27.39
N GLY A 560 18.91 13.78 -28.57
CA GLY A 560 17.94 13.77 -29.69
C GLY A 560 16.62 13.04 -29.46
N CYS A 561 16.48 12.35 -28.33
CA CYS A 561 15.21 11.75 -27.91
C CYS A 561 14.43 12.63 -26.92
N VAL A 562 14.96 13.79 -26.52
CA VAL A 562 14.28 14.74 -25.64
C VAL A 562 13.72 15.89 -26.47
N VAL A 563 12.45 16.20 -26.24
CA VAL A 563 11.74 17.31 -26.86
C VAL A 563 11.29 18.27 -25.76
N PHE A 564 11.70 19.53 -25.84
CA PHE A 564 11.27 20.56 -24.91
C PHE A 564 10.06 21.31 -25.48
N LEU A 565 9.02 21.47 -24.67
CA LEU A 565 7.77 22.14 -25.02
C LEU A 565 7.52 23.27 -24.01
N SER A 566 7.71 24.51 -24.42
CA SER A 566 7.33 25.68 -23.63
C SER A 566 5.90 26.08 -23.93
N VAL A 567 4.99 25.87 -22.98
CA VAL A 567 3.57 26.22 -23.02
C VAL A 567 3.35 27.54 -22.29
N GLN A 568 3.21 28.62 -23.05
CA GLN A 568 2.93 29.95 -22.55
C GLN A 568 1.41 30.17 -22.45
N LEU A 569 0.93 30.42 -21.24
CA LEU A 569 -0.45 30.81 -20.94
C LEU A 569 -0.51 32.35 -20.81
N PHE A 570 -1.61 32.97 -21.26
CA PHE A 570 -1.79 34.43 -21.24
C PHE A 570 -2.81 34.83 -20.14
N PRO A 571 -2.38 35.23 -18.93
CA PRO A 571 -3.27 35.44 -17.79
C PRO A 571 -4.22 36.64 -17.96
N SER A 572 -3.74 37.67 -18.66
CA SER A 572 -4.43 38.93 -18.95
C SER A 572 -5.10 38.96 -20.34
N GLY A 573 -4.95 37.89 -21.12
CA GLY A 573 -5.45 37.76 -22.49
C GLY A 573 -6.60 36.77 -22.64
N ASN A 574 -6.76 36.20 -23.84
CA ASN A 574 -7.74 35.13 -24.06
C ASN A 574 -7.25 33.83 -23.39
N LYS A 575 -7.81 33.53 -22.21
CA LYS A 575 -7.51 32.33 -21.41
C LYS A 575 -7.80 31.00 -22.14
N SER A 576 -8.42 31.02 -23.32
CA SER A 576 -8.67 29.85 -24.15
C SER A 576 -7.56 29.57 -25.18
N ARG A 577 -6.42 30.26 -25.15
CA ARG A 577 -5.32 30.04 -26.09
C ARG A 577 -3.98 29.92 -25.36
N ALA A 578 -3.13 29.03 -25.84
CA ALA A 578 -1.76 28.86 -25.39
C ALA A 578 -0.81 28.93 -26.58
N LYS A 579 0.35 29.57 -26.41
CA LYS A 579 1.44 29.50 -27.38
C LYS A 579 2.37 28.38 -26.94
N VAL A 580 2.66 27.42 -27.82
CA VAL A 580 3.61 26.34 -27.55
C VAL A 580 4.80 26.47 -28.46
N THR A 581 5.98 26.66 -27.87
CA THR A 581 7.25 26.65 -28.58
C THR A 581 7.93 25.30 -28.33
N MET A 582 8.06 24.51 -29.40
CA MET A 582 8.81 23.27 -29.39
C MET A 582 10.27 23.54 -29.73
N VAL A 583 11.17 22.99 -28.92
CA VAL A 583 12.61 23.07 -29.10
C VAL A 583 13.17 21.65 -29.17
N GLU A 584 13.79 21.33 -30.30
CA GLU A 584 14.49 20.07 -30.55
C GLU A 584 16.01 20.25 -30.48
N THR A 585 16.77 19.14 -30.53
CA THR A 585 18.22 19.18 -30.69
C THR A 585 18.60 20.04 -31.91
N SER A 586 19.65 20.85 -31.78
CA SER A 586 20.12 21.83 -32.78
C SER A 586 19.39 23.18 -32.78
N ASP A 587 18.66 23.51 -31.71
CA ASP A 587 17.92 24.78 -31.55
C ASP A 587 16.88 25.02 -32.67
N VAL A 588 16.33 23.93 -33.21
CA VAL A 588 15.20 23.99 -34.14
C VAL A 588 13.96 24.34 -33.34
N ARG A 589 13.41 25.54 -33.60
CA ARG A 589 12.24 26.08 -32.90
C ARG A 589 11.01 26.06 -33.80
N THR A 590 9.93 25.46 -33.32
CA THR A 590 8.64 25.46 -34.00
C THR A 590 7.57 26.01 -33.07
N ASP A 591 6.89 27.06 -33.50
CA ASP A 591 5.81 27.70 -32.75
C ASP A 591 4.45 27.15 -33.18
N PHE A 592 3.60 26.86 -32.20
CA PHE A 592 2.23 26.39 -32.38
C PHE A 592 1.27 27.26 -31.57
N GLU A 593 0.11 27.59 -32.13
CA GLU A 593 -1.01 28.12 -31.36
C GLU A 593 -1.98 26.98 -31.03
N LEU A 594 -2.28 26.80 -29.75
CA LEU A 594 -3.25 25.82 -29.28
C LEU A 594 -4.47 26.53 -28.73
N GLU A 595 -5.65 26.08 -29.15
CA GLU A 595 -6.90 26.38 -28.49
C GLU A 595 -7.08 25.43 -27.30
N MET A 596 -7.17 26.01 -26.11
CA MET A 596 -7.40 25.29 -24.86
C MET A 596 -8.89 24.95 -24.76
N LYS A 597 -9.19 23.69 -24.46
CA LYS A 597 -10.55 23.18 -24.26
C LYS A 597 -10.73 22.85 -22.79
N ASN A 598 -11.92 23.17 -22.26
CA ASN A 598 -12.29 22.73 -20.93
C ASN A 598 -12.26 21.20 -20.88
N TRP A 599 -11.59 20.66 -19.87
CA TRP A 599 -11.58 19.23 -19.64
C TRP A 599 -12.98 18.73 -19.29
N ASP A 600 -13.56 17.92 -20.17
CA ASP A 600 -14.86 17.26 -19.97
C ASP A 600 -14.71 15.82 -19.45
N GLY A 601 -13.47 15.38 -19.25
CA GLY A 601 -13.19 13.98 -19.09
C GLY A 601 -13.63 13.42 -17.75
N LYS A 602 -14.14 12.19 -17.80
CA LYS A 602 -14.67 11.43 -16.67
C LYS A 602 -13.66 10.36 -16.30
N ILE A 603 -13.34 10.30 -15.02
CA ILE A 603 -12.61 9.18 -14.44
C ILE A 603 -13.68 8.27 -13.84
N SER A 604 -13.71 7.02 -14.28
CA SER A 604 -14.47 5.92 -13.67
C SER A 604 -13.52 4.78 -13.33
N PHE A 605 -13.99 3.78 -12.57
CA PHE A 605 -13.25 2.54 -12.40
C PHE A 605 -13.82 1.47 -13.31
N ASP A 606 -12.94 0.65 -13.88
CA ASP A 606 -13.38 -0.49 -14.65
C ASP A 606 -14.09 -1.47 -13.71
N TYR A 607 -15.39 -1.68 -13.93
CA TYR A 607 -16.17 -2.70 -13.20
C TYR A 607 -15.74 -4.12 -13.59
N LEU A 608 -14.99 -4.26 -14.68
CA LEU A 608 -14.53 -5.53 -15.22
C LEU A 608 -13.10 -5.83 -14.78
N VAL A 609 -12.95 -6.51 -13.63
CA VAL A 609 -12.13 -7.75 -13.43
C VAL A 609 -12.62 -8.44 -12.18
#